data_AF-A0A4W5MLY0-F1
#
_entry.id   AF-A0A4W5MLY0-F1
#
_cell.length_a   1.000
_cell.length_b   1.000
_cell.length_c   1.000
_cell.angle_alpha   90.00
_cell.angle_beta   90.00
_cell.angle_gamma   90.00
#
_symmetry.space_group_name_H-M   'P 1'
#
loop_
_entity.id
_entity.type
_entity.pdbx_description
1 polymer ?
#
loop_
_entity_poly.entity_id
_entity_poly.type
_entity_poly.pdbx_seq_one_letter_code
_entity_poly.pdbx_strand_id
1 'polypeptide(L)'
;MVRNVDDLDFCLASHPQSILEGLHSLCCNPKLVDVTLAAGGRDFPCHRAVLALCSVYFHSMFSGDFVESIAARVELHGVDPDVMASILDFCYTGKLTVNQGNVEGLIRTSSQLQFQAVRTVCSRYLQHQIDATNCLGILDFGEVHGCPEVVAKAWGFLLENFEAVQRWEEFPLLEKERLVACLSNERLQTRTECTRVEAALAWVRHHQESRLPHLPELLGLTRLALLSPDYLTNTLMKESLVLASPSCVEAVERVCREKMDVKPGDVVQRGSPSPQPNLQEVLFVMGGRSLDDSDDDDDDEDRDPRLLPGNCGFYNPKTRGSRGSQSNTWSTTETWKYITREGRWVTVAPMLRPRTNHTSAALSGEIYVIGGKREI
;
A
#
# COMPACT_ATOMS: atom_id res chain seq x y z
N MET A 1 6.08 36.38 -38.33
CA MET A 1 5.16 37.27 -37.58
C MET A 1 6.05 38.23 -36.81
N VAL A 2 6.21 39.44 -37.32
CA VAL A 2 6.94 40.52 -36.64
C VAL A 2 6.05 40.97 -35.49
N ARG A 3 6.41 40.65 -34.24
CA ARG A 3 5.73 41.26 -33.08
C ARG A 3 6.09 42.75 -33.09
N ASN A 4 5.08 43.62 -33.04
CA ASN A 4 5.31 45.05 -32.96
C ASN A 4 6.06 45.35 -31.66
N VAL A 5 7.07 46.22 -31.73
CA VAL A 5 7.96 46.54 -30.60
C VAL A 5 7.25 47.40 -29.54
N ASP A 6 6.03 47.87 -29.82
CA ASP A 6 5.23 48.75 -28.96
C ASP A 6 4.02 48.05 -28.28
N ASP A 7 3.90 46.72 -28.37
CA ASP A 7 2.78 45.99 -27.75
C ASP A 7 3.06 45.74 -26.25
N LEU A 8 2.24 46.32 -25.36
CA LEU A 8 2.24 46.03 -23.92
C LEU A 8 1.16 45.00 -23.56
N ASP A 9 1.59 43.77 -23.26
CA ASP A 9 0.71 42.73 -22.74
C ASP A 9 0.43 42.96 -21.24
N PHE A 10 -0.80 43.36 -20.89
CA PHE A 10 -1.25 43.50 -19.49
C PHE A 10 -2.05 42.27 -19.03
N CYS A 11 -1.64 41.67 -17.91
CA CYS A 11 -2.33 40.55 -17.29
C CYS A 11 -2.61 40.86 -15.81
N LEU A 12 -3.89 40.98 -15.45
CA LEU A 12 -4.30 41.18 -14.06
C LEU A 12 -4.49 39.82 -13.37
N ALA A 13 -3.53 39.42 -12.53
CA ALA A 13 -3.54 38.11 -11.87
C ALA A 13 -4.78 37.86 -10.98
N SER A 14 -5.38 38.91 -10.40
CA SER A 14 -6.59 38.80 -9.57
C SER A 14 -7.89 38.66 -10.36
N HIS A 15 -7.87 38.89 -11.69
CA HIS A 15 -9.07 38.94 -12.52
C HIS A 15 -9.94 37.66 -12.43
N PRO A 16 -9.39 36.43 -12.51
CA PRO A 16 -10.20 35.22 -12.42
C PRO A 16 -10.89 35.06 -11.05
N GLN A 17 -10.18 35.39 -9.97
CA GLN A 17 -10.74 35.32 -8.62
C GLN A 17 -11.85 36.35 -8.43
N SER A 18 -11.65 37.59 -8.86
CA SER A 18 -12.68 38.64 -8.79
C SER A 18 -13.91 38.32 -9.62
N ILE A 19 -13.76 37.68 -10.79
CA ILE A 19 -14.91 37.19 -11.58
C ILE A 19 -15.68 36.14 -10.79
N LEU A 20 -14.98 35.16 -10.20
CA LEU A 20 -15.63 34.05 -9.51
C LEU A 20 -16.37 34.53 -8.24
N GLU A 21 -15.75 35.42 -7.47
CA GLU A 21 -16.38 36.09 -6.32
C GLU A 21 -17.60 36.94 -6.75
N GLY A 22 -17.48 37.64 -7.89
CA GLY A 22 -18.60 38.35 -8.51
C GLY A 22 -19.75 37.42 -8.84
N LEU A 23 -19.50 36.33 -9.58
CA LEU A 23 -20.51 35.32 -9.94
C LEU A 23 -21.19 34.70 -8.72
N HIS A 24 -20.43 34.42 -7.66
CA HIS A 24 -20.98 33.93 -6.40
C HIS A 24 -21.96 34.93 -5.78
N SER A 25 -21.61 36.22 -5.76
CA SER A 25 -22.49 37.29 -5.28
C SER A 25 -23.76 37.43 -6.14
N LEU A 26 -23.65 37.22 -7.46
CA LEU A 26 -24.80 37.28 -8.36
C LEU A 26 -25.83 36.15 -8.12
N CYS A 27 -25.42 35.00 -7.55
CA CYS A 27 -26.36 33.93 -7.20
C CYS A 27 -27.41 34.37 -6.17
N CYS A 28 -27.09 35.36 -5.33
CA CYS A 28 -28.04 35.92 -4.37
C CYS A 28 -29.08 36.84 -5.04
N ASN A 29 -28.87 37.24 -6.30
CA ASN A 29 -29.79 38.09 -7.04
C ASN A 29 -30.65 37.23 -7.99
N PRO A 30 -31.95 37.03 -7.68
CA PRO A 30 -32.81 36.15 -8.46
C PRO A 30 -33.06 36.63 -9.90
N LYS A 31 -32.71 37.89 -10.24
CA LYS A 31 -32.83 38.41 -11.61
C LYS A 31 -31.70 37.98 -12.55
N LEU A 32 -30.57 37.51 -12.00
CA LEU A 32 -29.35 37.22 -12.76
C LEU A 32 -29.06 35.73 -12.87
N VAL A 33 -29.80 34.90 -12.13
CA VAL A 33 -29.76 33.44 -12.23
C VAL A 33 -30.67 32.95 -13.36
N ASP A 34 -30.22 31.94 -14.09
CA ASP A 34 -30.90 31.39 -15.27
C ASP A 34 -31.39 29.95 -15.07
N VAL A 35 -31.06 29.31 -13.94
CA VAL A 35 -31.56 27.99 -13.56
C VAL A 35 -31.65 27.83 -12.04
N THR A 36 -32.64 27.05 -11.60
CA THR A 36 -32.77 26.60 -10.21
C THR A 36 -32.68 25.08 -10.14
N LEU A 37 -31.72 24.55 -9.39
CA LEU A 37 -31.64 23.12 -9.09
C LEU A 37 -32.50 22.82 -7.88
N ALA A 38 -33.37 21.81 -7.95
CA ALA A 38 -34.16 21.34 -6.82
C ALA A 38 -33.63 19.97 -6.37
N ALA A 39 -33.11 19.87 -5.15
CA ALA A 39 -32.61 18.63 -4.56
C ALA A 39 -33.16 18.45 -3.15
N GLY A 40 -33.76 17.30 -2.85
CA GLY A 40 -34.29 17.00 -1.51
C GLY A 40 -35.32 18.01 -0.99
N GLY A 41 -36.08 18.66 -1.88
CA GLY A 41 -37.04 19.71 -1.52
C GLY A 41 -36.45 21.10 -1.26
N ARG A 42 -35.12 21.28 -1.44
CA ARG A 42 -34.44 22.58 -1.37
C ARG A 42 -34.11 23.08 -2.78
N ASP A 43 -34.30 24.39 -2.97
CA ASP A 43 -34.05 25.08 -4.24
C ASP A 43 -32.72 25.84 -4.19
N PHE A 44 -31.93 25.68 -5.24
CA PHE A 44 -30.59 26.25 -5.39
C PHE A 44 -30.52 27.10 -6.67
N PRO A 45 -30.67 28.42 -6.57
CA PRO A 45 -30.53 29.32 -7.73
C PRO A 45 -29.06 29.41 -8.13
N CYS A 46 -28.77 29.24 -9.43
CA CYS A 46 -27.40 29.20 -9.94
C CYS A 46 -27.35 29.55 -11.44
N HIS A 47 -26.13 29.50 -11.99
CA HIS A 47 -25.85 29.87 -13.37
C HIS A 47 -25.51 28.62 -14.21
N ARG A 48 -26.23 28.40 -15.31
CA ARG A 48 -26.01 27.27 -16.23
C ARG A 48 -24.57 27.19 -16.72
N ALA A 49 -23.99 28.34 -17.06
CA ALA A 49 -22.61 28.42 -17.55
C ALA A 49 -21.60 27.89 -16.51
N VAL A 50 -21.77 28.21 -15.24
CA VAL A 50 -20.87 27.74 -14.17
C VAL A 50 -21.02 26.23 -13.98
N LEU A 51 -22.25 25.73 -13.93
CA LEU A 51 -22.51 24.29 -13.84
C LEU A 51 -21.93 23.51 -15.03
N ALA A 52 -22.12 24.01 -16.25
CA ALA A 52 -21.61 23.39 -17.47
C ALA A 52 -20.07 23.37 -17.55
N LEU A 53 -19.39 24.32 -16.89
CA LEU A 53 -17.92 24.30 -16.79
C LEU A 53 -17.42 23.28 -15.78
N CYS A 54 -18.17 23.07 -14.68
CA CYS A 54 -17.74 22.20 -13.58
C CYS A 54 -18.21 20.73 -13.71
N SER A 55 -19.24 20.47 -14.53
CA SER A 55 -19.87 19.15 -14.67
C SER A 55 -20.20 18.83 -16.13
N VAL A 56 -19.76 17.65 -16.56
CA VAL A 56 -20.05 17.11 -17.90
C VAL A 56 -21.54 16.79 -18.07
N TYR A 57 -22.20 16.38 -16.98
CA TYR A 57 -23.64 16.12 -16.97
C TYR A 57 -24.43 17.40 -17.29
N PHE A 58 -24.15 18.49 -16.57
CA PHE A 58 -24.83 19.77 -16.81
C PHE A 58 -24.43 20.39 -18.15
N HIS A 59 -23.17 20.23 -18.57
CA HIS A 59 -22.74 20.63 -19.91
C HIS A 59 -23.60 19.97 -21.00
N SER A 60 -23.79 18.66 -20.90
CA SER A 60 -24.57 17.88 -21.86
C SER A 60 -26.06 18.22 -21.80
N MET A 61 -26.61 18.40 -20.59
CA MET A 61 -28.00 18.79 -20.37
C MET A 61 -28.32 20.15 -20.98
N PHE A 62 -27.47 21.16 -20.77
CA PHE A 62 -27.74 22.52 -21.23
C PHE A 62 -27.34 22.79 -22.68
N SER A 63 -26.45 21.96 -23.26
CA SER A 63 -26.04 22.07 -24.67
C SER A 63 -26.91 21.24 -25.62
N GLY A 64 -27.78 20.37 -25.11
CA GLY A 64 -28.65 19.51 -25.91
C GLY A 64 -30.00 20.15 -26.25
N ASP A 65 -30.74 19.50 -27.15
CA ASP A 65 -32.10 19.92 -27.58
C ASP A 65 -33.22 19.37 -26.66
N PHE A 66 -32.90 19.01 -25.42
CA PHE A 66 -33.85 18.45 -24.47
C PHE A 66 -34.71 19.53 -23.79
N VAL A 67 -35.87 19.18 -23.25
CA VAL A 67 -36.76 20.16 -22.57
C VAL A 67 -36.07 20.80 -21.37
N GLU A 68 -35.20 20.04 -20.71
CA GLU A 68 -34.35 20.44 -19.60
C GLU A 68 -33.34 21.53 -20.00
N SER A 69 -32.97 21.63 -21.28
CA SER A 69 -32.07 22.70 -21.76
C SER A 69 -32.73 24.07 -21.75
N ILE A 70 -34.07 24.14 -21.72
CA ILE A 70 -34.85 25.39 -21.66
C ILE A 70 -35.57 25.54 -20.31
N ALA A 71 -35.65 24.47 -19.51
CA ALA A 71 -36.29 24.51 -18.20
C ALA A 71 -35.58 25.45 -17.21
N ALA A 72 -36.36 26.34 -16.59
CA ALA A 72 -35.88 27.24 -15.54
C ALA A 72 -35.62 26.51 -14.20
N ARG A 73 -36.15 25.30 -14.04
CA ARG A 73 -36.02 24.46 -12.84
C ARG A 73 -35.66 23.03 -13.25
N VAL A 74 -34.63 22.47 -12.62
CA VAL A 74 -34.17 21.08 -12.84
C VAL A 74 -34.28 20.32 -11.53
N GLU A 75 -35.04 19.23 -11.52
CA GLU A 75 -35.20 18.38 -10.34
C GLU A 75 -34.15 17.27 -10.32
N LEU A 76 -33.41 17.17 -9.21
CA LEU A 76 -32.36 16.18 -8.99
C LEU A 76 -32.85 15.14 -7.99
N HIS A 77 -33.08 13.92 -8.48
CA HIS A 77 -33.50 12.80 -7.65
C HIS A 77 -32.31 12.09 -7.00
N GLY A 78 -32.46 11.70 -5.73
CA GLY A 78 -31.45 10.92 -4.99
C GLY A 78 -30.24 11.73 -4.52
N VAL A 79 -30.29 13.07 -4.58
CA VAL A 79 -29.21 13.96 -4.16
C VAL A 79 -29.51 14.56 -2.79
N ASP A 80 -28.55 14.43 -1.88
CA ASP A 80 -28.60 15.08 -0.56
C ASP A 80 -28.41 16.61 -0.72
N PRO A 81 -29.28 17.44 -0.10
CA PRO A 81 -29.23 18.88 -0.30
C PRO A 81 -28.00 19.56 0.33
N ASP A 82 -27.43 19.00 1.39
CA ASP A 82 -26.22 19.57 2.04
C ASP A 82 -24.96 19.24 1.22
N VAL A 83 -24.92 18.05 0.63
CA VAL A 83 -23.89 17.68 -0.35
C VAL A 83 -23.99 18.56 -1.60
N MET A 84 -25.21 18.77 -2.12
CA MET A 84 -25.41 19.64 -3.28
C MET A 84 -24.96 21.08 -2.99
N ALA A 85 -25.31 21.61 -1.81
CA ALA A 85 -24.86 22.93 -1.37
C ALA A 85 -23.33 23.04 -1.35
N SER A 86 -22.65 22.01 -0.84
CA SER A 86 -21.18 21.95 -0.78
C SER A 86 -20.54 21.89 -2.18
N ILE A 87 -21.14 21.15 -3.11
CA ILE A 87 -20.65 21.08 -4.51
C ILE A 87 -20.88 22.41 -5.23
N LEU A 88 -22.02 23.07 -5.00
CA LEU A 88 -22.29 24.39 -5.57
C LEU A 88 -21.34 25.44 -5.02
N ASP A 89 -21.12 25.48 -3.70
CA ASP A 89 -20.13 26.37 -3.09
C ASP A 89 -18.74 26.14 -3.71
N PHE A 90 -18.36 24.88 -3.94
CA PHE A 90 -17.13 24.56 -4.68
C PHE A 90 -17.10 25.12 -6.10
N CYS A 91 -18.20 25.06 -6.85
CA CYS A 91 -18.25 25.61 -8.21
C CYS A 91 -18.00 27.14 -8.24
N TYR A 92 -18.39 27.85 -7.18
CA TYR A 92 -18.27 29.30 -7.07
C TYR A 92 -17.09 29.78 -6.21
N THR A 93 -16.39 28.91 -5.50
CA THR A 93 -15.26 29.31 -4.65
C THR A 93 -13.97 28.56 -4.99
N GLY A 94 -14.07 27.44 -5.70
CA GLY A 94 -12.97 26.49 -5.93
C GLY A 94 -12.55 25.74 -4.66
N LYS A 95 -13.27 25.86 -3.55
CA LYS A 95 -12.93 25.27 -2.25
C LYS A 95 -13.94 24.19 -1.87
N LEU A 96 -13.45 23.07 -1.35
CA LEU A 96 -14.28 21.97 -0.87
C LEU A 96 -13.63 21.34 0.36
N THR A 97 -14.39 21.18 1.44
CA THR A 97 -13.94 20.48 2.64
C THR A 97 -14.51 19.07 2.65
N VAL A 98 -13.63 18.08 2.52
CA VAL A 98 -13.99 16.65 2.57
C VAL A 98 -13.69 16.09 3.96
N ASN A 99 -14.63 15.33 4.50
CA ASN A 99 -14.54 14.66 5.80
C ASN A 99 -15.23 13.29 5.75
N GLN A 100 -15.09 12.49 6.81
CA GLN A 100 -15.67 11.14 6.87
C GLN A 100 -17.20 11.11 6.77
N GLY A 101 -17.90 12.16 7.24
CA GLY A 101 -19.36 12.22 7.21
C GLY A 101 -19.93 12.61 5.85
N ASN A 102 -19.19 13.39 5.04
CA ASN A 102 -19.69 13.87 3.74
C ASN A 102 -19.08 13.16 2.52
N VAL A 103 -17.96 12.44 2.67
CA VAL A 103 -17.23 11.83 1.55
C VAL A 103 -18.09 10.85 0.75
N GLU A 104 -18.92 10.05 1.42
CA GLU A 104 -19.84 9.12 0.77
C GLU A 104 -20.85 9.85 -0.12
N GLY A 105 -21.52 10.86 0.45
CA GLY A 105 -22.49 11.69 -0.27
C GLY A 105 -21.84 12.43 -1.44
N LEU A 106 -20.65 12.98 -1.24
CA LEU A 106 -19.88 13.68 -2.26
C LEU A 106 -19.49 12.76 -3.42
N ILE A 107 -19.00 11.54 -3.15
CA ILE A 107 -18.65 10.58 -4.21
C ILE A 107 -19.88 10.14 -4.98
N ARG A 108 -20.97 9.81 -4.29
CA ARG A 108 -22.24 9.41 -4.92
C ARG A 108 -22.76 10.51 -5.85
N THR A 109 -22.88 11.74 -5.32
CA THR A 109 -23.42 12.89 -6.05
C THR A 109 -22.49 13.33 -7.19
N SER A 110 -21.17 13.38 -6.95
CA SER A 110 -20.20 13.75 -7.98
C SER A 110 -20.09 12.70 -9.09
N SER A 111 -20.32 11.43 -8.80
CA SER A 111 -20.37 10.38 -9.82
C SER A 111 -21.65 10.45 -10.64
N GLN A 112 -22.80 10.67 -9.99
CA GLN A 112 -24.10 10.85 -10.65
C GLN A 112 -24.12 12.09 -11.56
N LEU A 113 -23.68 13.23 -11.04
CA LEU A 113 -23.66 14.52 -11.75
C LEU A 113 -22.33 14.79 -12.45
N GLN A 114 -21.43 13.81 -12.55
CA GLN A 114 -20.16 13.88 -13.27
C GLN A 114 -19.25 15.08 -12.92
N PHE A 115 -19.16 15.45 -11.64
CA PHE A 115 -18.18 16.42 -11.12
C PHE A 115 -16.82 15.75 -10.90
N GLN A 116 -16.01 15.64 -11.96
CA GLN A 116 -14.76 14.87 -11.93
C GLN A 116 -13.72 15.39 -10.93
N ALA A 117 -13.60 16.71 -10.77
CA ALA A 117 -12.68 17.31 -9.81
C ALA A 117 -13.02 16.89 -8.37
N VAL A 118 -14.30 16.97 -8.00
CA VAL A 118 -14.80 16.55 -6.68
C VAL A 118 -14.55 15.06 -6.47
N ARG A 119 -14.89 14.22 -7.45
CA ARG A 119 -14.66 12.76 -7.38
C ARG A 119 -13.18 12.45 -7.14
N THR A 120 -12.28 13.12 -7.87
CA THR A 120 -10.83 12.90 -7.76
C THR A 120 -10.31 13.27 -6.38
N VAL A 121 -10.75 14.40 -5.83
CA VAL A 121 -10.35 14.84 -4.47
C VAL A 121 -10.88 13.87 -3.41
N CYS A 122 -12.13 13.42 -3.53
CA CYS A 122 -12.71 12.45 -2.60
C CYS A 122 -12.01 11.08 -2.68
N SER A 123 -11.69 10.60 -3.87
CA SER A 123 -10.89 9.38 -4.07
C SER A 123 -9.51 9.50 -3.43
N ARG A 124 -8.83 10.64 -3.58
CA ARG A 124 -7.55 10.89 -2.92
C ARG A 124 -7.68 10.90 -1.40
N TYR A 125 -8.72 11.54 -0.87
CA TYR A 125 -9.00 11.55 0.56
C TYR A 125 -9.17 10.11 1.10
N LEU A 126 -9.99 9.29 0.45
CA LEU A 126 -10.16 7.89 0.85
C LEU A 126 -8.85 7.11 0.80
N GLN A 127 -8.05 7.28 -0.25
CA GLN A 127 -6.74 6.61 -0.36
C GLN A 127 -5.78 6.94 0.80
N HIS A 128 -5.88 8.12 1.40
CA HIS A 128 -5.05 8.54 2.53
C HIS A 128 -5.62 8.07 3.89
N GLN A 129 -6.89 7.69 3.94
CA GLN A 129 -7.57 7.25 5.16
C GLN A 129 -7.61 5.72 5.30
N ILE A 130 -7.08 4.97 4.33
CA ILE A 130 -7.03 3.49 4.38
C ILE A 130 -6.17 3.05 5.57
N ASP A 131 -6.77 2.21 6.40
CA ASP A 131 -6.16 1.57 7.57
C ASP A 131 -6.70 0.13 7.72
N ALA A 132 -6.09 -0.67 8.59
CA ALA A 132 -6.45 -2.08 8.80
C ALA A 132 -7.91 -2.27 9.26
N THR A 133 -8.50 -1.27 9.91
CA THR A 133 -9.89 -1.28 10.40
C THR A 133 -10.93 -1.02 9.32
N ASN A 134 -10.59 -0.27 8.28
CA ASN A 134 -11.56 0.26 7.30
C ASN A 134 -11.26 -0.18 5.86
N CYS A 135 -10.15 -0.88 5.64
CA CYS A 135 -9.69 -1.27 4.31
C CYS A 135 -10.74 -2.08 3.53
N LEU A 136 -11.43 -3.00 4.20
CA LEU A 136 -12.46 -3.84 3.58
C LEU A 136 -13.70 -3.00 3.21
N GLY A 137 -14.19 -2.18 4.14
CA GLY A 137 -15.26 -1.22 3.84
C GLY A 137 -14.93 -0.26 2.69
N ILE A 138 -13.69 0.25 2.62
CA ILE A 138 -13.25 1.13 1.52
C ILE A 138 -13.16 0.38 0.17
N LEU A 139 -12.77 -0.89 0.19
CA LEU A 139 -12.80 -1.76 -1.00
C LEU A 139 -14.22 -1.90 -1.55
N ASP A 140 -15.15 -2.31 -0.68
CA ASP A 140 -16.58 -2.42 -1.01
C ASP A 140 -17.14 -1.12 -1.56
N PHE A 141 -16.86 -0.03 -0.85
CA PHE A 141 -17.27 1.30 -1.25
C PHE A 141 -16.75 1.68 -2.64
N GLY A 142 -15.47 1.41 -2.91
CA GLY A 142 -14.84 1.71 -4.19
C GLY A 142 -15.46 0.91 -5.35
N GLU A 143 -15.85 -0.34 -5.12
CA GLU A 143 -16.52 -1.18 -6.13
C GLU A 143 -17.94 -0.69 -6.42
N VAL A 144 -18.73 -0.43 -5.38
CA VAL A 144 -20.12 0.05 -5.50
C VAL A 144 -20.20 1.41 -6.20
N HIS A 145 -19.24 2.31 -5.89
CA HIS A 145 -19.22 3.67 -6.44
C HIS A 145 -18.31 3.85 -7.66
N GLY A 146 -17.74 2.78 -8.20
CA GLY A 146 -16.96 2.81 -9.45
C GLY A 146 -15.69 3.67 -9.34
N CYS A 147 -14.97 3.57 -8.23
CA CYS A 147 -13.72 4.28 -7.95
C CYS A 147 -12.52 3.31 -7.98
N PRO A 148 -12.05 2.88 -9.18
CA PRO A 148 -11.06 1.82 -9.32
C PRO A 148 -9.69 2.17 -8.70
N GLU A 149 -9.32 3.45 -8.66
CA GLU A 149 -8.08 3.90 -8.02
C GLU A 149 -8.07 3.63 -6.51
N VAL A 150 -9.22 3.83 -5.86
CA VAL A 150 -9.41 3.56 -4.43
C VAL A 150 -9.37 2.05 -4.18
N VAL A 151 -10.06 1.27 -5.02
CA VAL A 151 -10.06 -0.20 -4.94
C VAL A 151 -8.65 -0.75 -5.10
N ALA A 152 -7.90 -0.30 -6.11
CA ALA A 152 -6.53 -0.76 -6.34
C ALA A 152 -5.61 -0.43 -5.16
N LYS A 153 -5.75 0.77 -4.56
CA LYS A 153 -4.94 1.17 -3.40
C LYS A 153 -5.30 0.38 -2.15
N ALA A 154 -6.60 0.20 -1.88
CA ALA A 154 -7.06 -0.57 -0.73
C ALA A 154 -6.73 -2.06 -0.87
N TRP A 155 -6.78 -2.60 -2.09
CA TRP A 155 -6.37 -3.98 -2.36
C TRP A 155 -4.88 -4.17 -2.16
N GLY A 156 -4.06 -3.21 -2.63
CA GLY A 156 -2.63 -3.20 -2.35
C GLY A 156 -2.34 -3.18 -0.85
N PHE A 157 -3.03 -2.32 -0.10
CA PHE A 157 -2.89 -2.23 1.36
C PHE A 157 -3.30 -3.54 2.06
N LEU A 158 -4.40 -4.17 1.63
CA LEU A 158 -4.86 -5.47 2.13
C LEU A 158 -3.79 -6.55 1.96
N LEU A 159 -3.16 -6.62 0.79
CA LEU A 159 -2.12 -7.61 0.50
C LEU A 159 -0.83 -7.36 1.30
N GLU A 160 -0.48 -6.10 1.54
CA GLU A 160 0.71 -5.71 2.33
C GLU A 160 0.50 -5.88 3.84
N ASN A 161 -0.72 -5.64 4.34
CA ASN A 161 -1.05 -5.63 5.77
C ASN A 161 -2.06 -6.71 6.17
N PHE A 162 -2.06 -7.83 5.45
CA PHE A 162 -3.05 -8.90 5.61
C PHE A 162 -3.20 -9.39 7.05
N GLU A 163 -2.09 -9.57 7.77
CA GLU A 163 -2.10 -10.02 9.17
C GLU A 163 -2.80 -9.05 10.13
N ALA A 164 -2.75 -7.75 9.82
CA ALA A 164 -3.44 -6.74 10.62
C ALA A 164 -4.94 -6.75 10.30
N VAL A 165 -5.30 -6.85 9.02
CA VAL A 165 -6.72 -6.88 8.57
C VAL A 165 -7.43 -8.14 9.06
N GLN A 166 -6.76 -9.30 9.04
CA GLN A 166 -7.32 -10.58 9.50
C GLN A 166 -7.85 -10.54 10.94
N ARG A 167 -7.33 -9.66 11.79
CA ARG A 167 -7.72 -9.56 13.21
C ARG A 167 -9.02 -8.80 13.43
N TRP A 168 -9.49 -8.07 12.42
CA TRP A 168 -10.69 -7.23 12.53
C TRP A 168 -11.96 -8.01 12.16
N GLU A 169 -13.07 -7.59 12.76
CA GLU A 169 -14.38 -8.25 12.67
C GLU A 169 -14.99 -8.22 11.26
N GLU A 170 -14.54 -7.31 10.38
CA GLU A 170 -14.96 -7.26 8.99
C GLU A 170 -14.38 -8.40 8.13
N PHE A 171 -13.25 -8.98 8.54
CA PHE A 171 -12.57 -10.01 7.73
C PHE A 171 -13.40 -11.28 7.53
N PRO A 172 -14.03 -11.88 8.57
CA PRO A 172 -14.92 -13.03 8.38
C PRO A 172 -16.17 -12.73 7.55
N LEU A 173 -16.56 -11.47 7.36
CA LEU A 173 -17.71 -11.07 6.57
C LEU A 173 -17.41 -11.04 5.05
N LEU A 174 -16.14 -11.17 4.65
CA LEU A 174 -15.73 -11.19 3.25
C LEU A 174 -16.46 -12.28 2.43
N GLU A 175 -16.74 -11.94 1.18
CA GLU A 175 -17.22 -12.89 0.19
C GLU A 175 -16.14 -13.93 -0.16
N LYS A 176 -16.58 -15.13 -0.59
CA LYS A 176 -15.69 -16.24 -0.91
C LYS A 176 -14.70 -15.86 -2.01
N GLU A 177 -15.20 -15.21 -3.06
CA GLU A 177 -14.47 -14.82 -4.25
C GLU A 177 -13.30 -13.90 -3.91
N ARG A 178 -13.51 -12.95 -2.99
CA ARG A 178 -12.47 -12.04 -2.52
C ARG A 178 -11.43 -12.74 -1.66
N LEU A 179 -11.85 -13.63 -0.77
CA LEU A 179 -10.90 -14.40 0.04
C LEU A 179 -10.02 -15.30 -0.83
N VAL A 180 -10.62 -15.97 -1.82
CA VAL A 180 -9.90 -16.76 -2.82
C VAL A 180 -8.92 -15.88 -3.59
N ALA A 181 -9.35 -14.71 -4.07
CA ALA A 181 -8.48 -13.77 -4.76
C ALA A 181 -7.31 -13.26 -3.89
N CYS A 182 -7.53 -13.07 -2.58
CA CYS A 182 -6.47 -12.72 -1.63
C CYS A 182 -5.46 -13.86 -1.46
N LEU A 183 -5.94 -15.08 -1.13
CA LEU A 183 -5.08 -16.23 -0.83
C LEU A 183 -4.32 -16.73 -2.06
N SER A 184 -4.92 -16.59 -3.25
CA SER A 184 -4.28 -16.94 -4.53
C SER A 184 -3.23 -15.92 -4.98
N ASN A 185 -3.18 -14.73 -4.37
CA ASN A 185 -2.31 -13.66 -4.82
C ASN A 185 -0.86 -13.90 -4.40
N GLU A 186 0.06 -13.86 -5.38
CA GLU A 186 1.50 -14.02 -5.11
C GLU A 186 2.10 -12.84 -4.33
N ARG A 187 1.48 -11.66 -4.40
CA ARG A 187 1.93 -10.45 -3.70
C ARG A 187 1.50 -10.39 -2.23
N LEU A 188 0.72 -11.37 -1.77
CA LEU A 188 0.24 -11.43 -0.40
C LEU A 188 1.43 -11.55 0.58
N GLN A 189 1.65 -10.50 1.37
CA GLN A 189 2.73 -10.44 2.35
C GLN A 189 2.28 -11.04 3.68
N THR A 190 2.81 -12.22 3.99
CA THR A 190 2.58 -12.94 5.25
C THR A 190 3.92 -13.32 5.86
N ARG A 191 4.10 -13.13 7.17
CA ARG A 191 5.31 -13.52 7.90
C ARG A 191 5.48 -15.03 7.94
N THR A 192 4.36 -15.76 8.03
CA THR A 192 4.33 -17.23 8.03
C THR A 192 3.16 -17.71 7.19
N GLU A 193 3.31 -18.86 6.53
CA GLU A 193 2.21 -19.50 5.80
C GLU A 193 1.09 -19.98 6.75
N CYS A 194 1.36 -20.07 8.06
CA CYS A 194 0.36 -20.36 9.08
C CYS A 194 -0.76 -19.32 9.11
N THR A 195 -0.45 -18.04 8.88
CA THR A 195 -1.48 -16.98 8.92
C THR A 195 -2.50 -17.14 7.82
N ARG A 196 -2.11 -17.64 6.63
CA ARG A 196 -3.03 -17.94 5.52
C ARG A 196 -4.01 -19.05 5.88
N VAL A 197 -3.52 -20.10 6.54
CA VAL A 197 -4.37 -21.19 7.04
C VAL A 197 -5.30 -20.69 8.13
N GLU A 198 -4.78 -19.94 9.10
CA GLU A 198 -5.58 -19.38 10.19
C GLU A 198 -6.66 -18.44 9.66
N ALA A 199 -6.39 -17.67 8.60
CA ALA A 199 -7.37 -16.83 7.94
C ALA A 199 -8.49 -17.65 7.29
N ALA A 200 -8.13 -18.72 6.55
CA ALA A 200 -9.11 -19.63 5.96
C ALA A 200 -9.98 -20.31 7.04
N LEU A 201 -9.36 -20.78 8.12
CA LEU A 201 -10.08 -21.37 9.25
C LEU A 201 -10.98 -20.35 9.96
N ALA A 202 -10.49 -19.14 10.23
CA ALA A 202 -11.28 -18.08 10.87
C ALA A 202 -12.52 -17.71 10.04
N TRP A 203 -12.39 -17.64 8.72
CA TRP A 203 -13.51 -17.38 7.82
C TRP A 203 -14.53 -18.52 7.82
N VAL A 204 -14.10 -19.79 7.80
CA VAL A 204 -15.01 -20.95 7.88
C VAL A 204 -15.68 -21.07 9.25
N ARG A 205 -14.98 -20.74 10.34
CA ARG A 205 -15.54 -20.77 11.72
C ARG A 205 -16.77 -19.88 11.88
N HIS A 206 -16.85 -18.77 11.16
CA HIS A 206 -17.95 -17.81 11.29
C HIS A 206 -19.29 -18.37 10.76
N HIS A 207 -19.27 -19.11 9.65
CA HIS A 207 -20.45 -19.79 9.11
C HIS A 207 -20.12 -21.23 8.71
N GLN A 208 -20.05 -22.12 9.70
CA GLN A 208 -19.59 -23.50 9.49
C GLN A 208 -20.45 -24.25 8.47
N GLU A 209 -21.78 -24.20 8.59
CA GLU A 209 -22.70 -24.99 7.74
C GLU A 209 -22.55 -24.68 6.24
N SER A 210 -22.44 -23.40 5.87
CA SER A 210 -22.35 -22.99 4.46
C SER A 210 -20.93 -22.94 3.93
N ARG A 211 -19.92 -22.74 4.79
CA ARG A 211 -18.52 -22.51 4.37
C ARG A 211 -17.63 -23.74 4.48
N LEU A 212 -18.01 -24.76 5.26
CA LEU A 212 -17.27 -26.04 5.35
C LEU A 212 -16.97 -26.67 3.98
N PRO A 213 -17.89 -26.70 2.99
CA PRO A 213 -17.61 -27.26 1.67
C PRO A 213 -16.49 -26.53 0.90
N HIS A 214 -16.21 -25.27 1.24
CA HIS A 214 -15.19 -24.45 0.58
C HIS A 214 -13.81 -24.57 1.24
N LEU A 215 -13.72 -25.18 2.43
CA LEU A 215 -12.46 -25.34 3.14
C LEU A 215 -11.38 -26.10 2.35
N PRO A 216 -11.66 -27.21 1.63
CA PRO A 216 -10.64 -27.92 0.85
C PRO A 216 -10.03 -27.05 -0.24
N GLU A 217 -10.86 -26.24 -0.92
CA GLU A 217 -10.43 -25.29 -1.95
C GLU A 217 -9.51 -24.22 -1.35
N LEU A 218 -9.91 -23.61 -0.23
CA LEU A 218 -9.11 -22.60 0.46
C LEU A 218 -7.77 -23.16 0.96
N LEU A 219 -7.76 -24.37 1.51
CA LEU A 219 -6.53 -25.04 1.93
C LEU A 219 -5.62 -25.40 0.75
N GLY A 220 -6.17 -25.71 -0.42
CA GLY A 220 -5.40 -25.90 -1.64
C GLY A 220 -4.68 -24.63 -2.12
N LEU A 221 -5.25 -23.45 -1.83
CA LEU A 221 -4.62 -22.15 -2.12
C LEU A 221 -3.55 -21.81 -1.08
N THR A 222 -3.66 -22.33 0.14
CA THR A 222 -2.59 -22.22 1.13
C THR A 222 -1.44 -23.17 0.76
N ARG A 223 -0.20 -22.70 0.79
CA ARG A 223 0.96 -23.51 0.43
C ARG A 223 1.31 -24.45 1.59
N LEU A 224 0.49 -25.49 1.83
CA LEU A 224 0.65 -26.44 2.93
C LEU A 224 2.04 -27.08 2.96
N ALA A 225 2.68 -27.24 1.80
CA ALA A 225 4.05 -27.74 1.66
C ALA A 225 5.12 -26.84 2.30
N LEU A 226 4.82 -25.58 2.63
CA LEU A 226 5.75 -24.65 3.29
C LEU A 226 5.57 -24.60 4.81
N LEU A 227 4.52 -25.21 5.37
CA LEU A 227 4.25 -25.23 6.81
C LEU A 227 5.22 -26.15 7.56
N SER A 228 5.51 -25.86 8.83
CA SER A 228 6.33 -26.76 9.64
C SER A 228 5.60 -28.09 9.88
N PRO A 229 6.32 -29.23 9.90
CA PRO A 229 5.73 -30.53 10.17
C PRO A 229 5.04 -30.58 11.55
N ASP A 230 5.55 -29.83 12.52
CA ASP A 230 4.96 -29.71 13.85
C ASP A 230 3.59 -29.01 13.80
N TYR A 231 3.43 -27.95 13.00
CA TYR A 231 2.16 -27.24 12.88
C TYR A 231 1.10 -28.10 12.16
N LEU A 232 1.51 -28.81 11.11
CA LEU A 232 0.63 -29.73 10.38
C LEU A 232 0.07 -30.83 11.30
N THR A 233 0.94 -31.49 12.06
CA THR A 233 0.56 -32.64 12.91
C THR A 233 -0.07 -32.24 14.24
N ASN A 234 0.44 -31.20 14.91
CA ASN A 234 -0.02 -30.85 16.25
C ASN A 234 -1.18 -29.85 16.27
N THR A 235 -1.34 -29.04 15.23
CA THR A 235 -2.39 -28.01 15.17
C THR A 235 -3.44 -28.39 14.13
N LEU A 236 -3.02 -28.55 12.88
CA LEU A 236 -3.94 -28.68 11.74
C LEU A 236 -4.72 -30.01 11.74
N MET A 237 -4.06 -31.12 12.09
CA MET A 237 -4.72 -32.43 12.25
C MET A 237 -5.60 -32.57 13.49
N LYS A 238 -5.47 -31.68 14.47
CA LYS A 238 -6.33 -31.67 15.67
C LYS A 238 -7.50 -30.69 15.54
N GLU A 239 -7.51 -29.88 14.47
CA GLU A 239 -8.52 -28.87 14.25
C GLU A 239 -9.87 -29.52 13.86
N SER A 240 -10.91 -29.23 14.64
CA SER A 240 -12.25 -29.81 14.47
C SER A 240 -12.83 -29.58 13.06
N LEU A 241 -12.57 -28.43 12.44
CA LEU A 241 -13.03 -28.11 11.09
C LEU A 241 -12.34 -28.93 9.99
N VAL A 242 -11.05 -29.24 10.18
CA VAL A 242 -10.29 -30.07 9.25
C VAL A 242 -10.76 -31.51 9.36
N LEU A 243 -10.95 -32.00 10.59
CA LEU A 243 -11.48 -33.35 10.87
C LEU A 243 -12.91 -33.54 10.37
N ALA A 244 -13.72 -32.48 10.33
CA ALA A 244 -15.08 -32.53 9.78
C ALA A 244 -15.11 -32.72 8.25
N SER A 245 -14.00 -32.46 7.53
CA SER A 245 -13.91 -32.61 6.08
C SER A 245 -12.87 -33.68 5.70
N PRO A 246 -13.30 -34.87 5.23
CA PRO A 246 -12.39 -35.95 4.84
C PRO A 246 -11.38 -35.54 3.76
N SER A 247 -11.80 -34.67 2.83
CA SER A 247 -10.94 -34.17 1.75
C SER A 247 -9.81 -33.27 2.26
N CYS A 248 -10.06 -32.50 3.34
CA CYS A 248 -9.02 -31.70 3.98
C CYS A 248 -8.00 -32.59 4.69
N VAL A 249 -8.46 -33.63 5.41
CA VAL A 249 -7.58 -34.58 6.11
C VAL A 249 -6.66 -35.27 5.11
N GLU A 250 -7.20 -35.79 4.00
CA GLU A 250 -6.41 -36.44 2.95
C GLU A 250 -5.36 -35.49 2.34
N ALA A 251 -5.74 -34.23 2.07
CA ALA A 251 -4.82 -33.23 1.53
C ALA A 251 -3.64 -32.95 2.48
N VAL A 252 -3.90 -32.87 3.79
CA VAL A 252 -2.87 -32.63 4.81
C VAL A 252 -2.01 -33.88 5.02
N GLU A 253 -2.60 -35.08 5.06
CA GLU A 253 -1.88 -36.35 5.19
C GLU A 253 -0.94 -36.60 4.02
N ARG A 254 -1.39 -36.30 2.80
CA ARG A 254 -0.58 -36.40 1.59
C ARG A 254 0.66 -35.51 1.68
N VAL A 255 0.49 -34.26 2.10
CA VAL A 255 1.61 -33.31 2.27
C VAL A 255 2.54 -33.75 3.42
N CYS A 256 2.01 -34.27 4.52
CA CYS A 256 2.83 -34.84 5.60
C CYS A 256 3.68 -36.02 5.13
N ARG A 257 3.09 -36.92 4.32
CA ARG A 257 3.79 -38.08 3.76
C ARG A 257 4.89 -37.66 2.78
N GLU A 258 4.57 -36.73 1.88
CA GLU A 258 5.54 -36.15 0.94
C GLU A 258 6.74 -35.53 1.68
N LYS A 259 6.52 -34.83 2.81
CA LYS A 259 7.61 -34.26 3.62
C LYS A 259 8.44 -35.29 4.36
N MET A 260 7.85 -36.39 4.81
CA MET A 260 8.57 -37.46 5.51
C MET A 260 9.43 -38.31 4.57
N ASP A 261 9.11 -38.35 3.27
CA ASP A 261 9.83 -39.13 2.26
C ASP A 261 11.02 -38.37 1.64
N VAL A 262 11.15 -37.06 1.90
CA VAL A 262 12.30 -36.25 1.47
C VAL A 262 13.47 -36.46 2.44
N LYS A 263 14.48 -37.21 2.00
CA LYS A 263 15.76 -37.34 2.71
C LYS A 263 16.44 -35.97 2.88
N PRO A 264 17.24 -35.74 3.93
CA PRO A 264 17.84 -34.42 4.25
C PRO A 264 18.89 -33.88 3.25
N GLY A 265 18.98 -34.42 2.03
CA GLY A 265 20.02 -34.12 1.05
C GLY A 265 19.55 -33.56 -0.30
N ASP A 266 18.24 -33.56 -0.61
CA ASP A 266 17.71 -33.14 -1.92
C ASP A 266 16.89 -31.85 -1.83
N VAL A 267 17.45 -30.80 -1.21
CA VAL A 267 16.91 -29.43 -1.36
C VAL A 267 17.50 -28.82 -2.64
N VAL A 268 17.20 -29.41 -3.79
CA VAL A 268 17.47 -28.80 -5.10
C VAL A 268 16.16 -28.79 -5.89
N GLN A 269 15.57 -27.60 -5.97
CA GLN A 269 14.72 -27.14 -7.07
C GLN A 269 13.46 -27.99 -7.37
N ARG A 270 12.49 -28.04 -6.45
CA ARG A 270 11.08 -28.19 -6.83
C ARG A 270 10.18 -27.30 -5.98
N GLY A 271 10.00 -26.10 -6.50
CA GLY A 271 9.24 -25.01 -5.90
C GLY A 271 9.92 -23.73 -6.35
N SER A 272 9.29 -23.01 -7.26
CA SER A 272 9.66 -21.61 -7.54
C SER A 272 9.92 -20.91 -6.21
N PRO A 273 11.12 -20.35 -5.98
CA PRO A 273 11.37 -19.60 -4.76
C PRO A 273 10.28 -18.52 -4.67
N SER A 274 9.70 -18.38 -3.49
CA SER A 274 8.80 -17.28 -3.17
C SER A 274 9.27 -15.98 -3.84
N PRO A 275 8.37 -15.11 -4.33
CA PRO A 275 8.73 -13.70 -4.39
C PRO A 275 9.14 -13.37 -2.95
N GLN A 276 10.43 -13.15 -2.75
CA GLN A 276 10.94 -12.72 -1.47
C GLN A 276 10.11 -11.48 -1.09
N PRO A 277 9.74 -11.31 0.19
CA PRO A 277 9.12 -10.06 0.61
C PRO A 277 9.94 -8.92 0.00
N ASN A 278 9.26 -7.85 -0.47
CA ASN A 278 9.88 -6.60 -0.90
C ASN A 278 10.61 -5.89 0.26
N LEU A 279 11.28 -6.64 1.15
CA LEU A 279 12.53 -6.24 1.74
C LEU A 279 13.43 -5.93 0.55
N GLN A 280 13.55 -4.64 0.23
CA GLN A 280 14.75 -4.12 -0.42
C GLN A 280 15.93 -4.90 0.18
N GLU A 281 16.71 -5.59 -0.63
CA GLU A 281 17.92 -6.26 -0.15
C GLU A 281 18.78 -5.18 0.51
N VAL A 282 18.69 -5.05 1.84
CA VAL A 282 19.40 -4.01 2.57
C VAL A 282 20.82 -4.49 2.76
N LEU A 283 21.71 -4.01 1.90
CA LEU A 283 23.15 -4.17 2.06
C LEU A 283 23.62 -3.27 3.20
N PHE A 284 23.88 -3.86 4.36
CA PHE A 284 24.59 -3.19 5.44
C PHE A 284 26.10 -3.20 5.12
N VAL A 285 26.60 -2.06 4.64
CA VAL A 285 28.05 -1.83 4.51
C VAL A 285 28.55 -1.31 5.86
N MET A 286 29.19 -2.19 6.64
CA MET A 286 29.79 -1.85 7.92
C MET A 286 31.32 -1.84 7.75
N GLY A 287 31.90 -0.66 7.63
CA GLY A 287 33.35 -0.44 7.54
C GLY A 287 33.81 0.32 6.28
N GLY A 288 34.95 0.98 6.43
CA GLY A 288 35.59 1.85 5.43
C GLY A 288 36.08 3.14 6.09
N ARG A 289 37.35 3.54 5.85
CA ARG A 289 37.81 4.88 6.23
C ARG A 289 37.31 5.88 5.19
N SER A 290 36.82 7.05 5.62
CA SER A 290 36.54 8.15 4.70
C SER A 290 37.84 8.51 3.97
N LEU A 291 37.76 8.82 2.68
CA LEU A 291 38.93 9.32 1.93
C LEU A 291 39.38 10.72 2.38
N ASP A 292 38.59 11.37 3.24
CA ASP A 292 38.84 12.73 3.71
C ASP A 292 39.61 12.80 5.04
N ASP A 293 39.99 11.67 5.65
CA ASP A 293 40.99 11.70 6.71
C ASP A 293 42.36 11.65 6.04
N SER A 294 42.82 12.83 5.63
CA SER A 294 44.24 13.09 5.38
C SER A 294 45.01 12.63 6.62
N ASP A 295 45.96 11.73 6.41
CA ASP A 295 46.85 11.22 7.42
C ASP A 295 47.63 12.42 8.01
N ASP A 296 47.16 13.01 9.11
CA ASP A 296 47.94 13.88 9.99
C ASP A 296 47.32 13.90 11.40
N ASP A 297 48.20 13.57 12.35
CA ASP A 297 48.20 13.83 13.79
C ASP A 297 47.45 12.89 14.75
N ASP A 298 48.30 12.09 15.40
CA ASP A 298 48.17 11.65 16.79
C ASP A 298 47.73 12.79 17.71
N ASP A 299 46.69 12.56 18.52
CA ASP A 299 46.72 12.74 19.98
C ASP A 299 45.31 12.52 20.57
N ASP A 300 45.25 11.63 21.56
CA ASP A 300 44.10 11.45 22.45
C ASP A 300 43.82 12.78 23.20
N GLU A 301 42.55 13.21 23.28
CA GLU A 301 41.90 13.64 24.53
C GLU A 301 40.47 14.20 24.28
N ASP A 302 39.51 13.65 25.03
CA ASP A 302 38.21 14.22 25.41
C ASP A 302 37.32 14.88 24.33
N ARG A 303 36.46 14.08 23.69
CA ARG A 303 35.20 14.57 23.11
C ARG A 303 33.97 13.90 23.77
N ASP A 304 33.22 14.75 24.46
CA ASP A 304 31.91 14.58 25.12
C ASP A 304 30.97 13.56 24.41
N PRO A 305 30.43 12.54 25.11
CA PRO A 305 29.51 11.55 24.54
C PRO A 305 28.09 12.13 24.41
N ARG A 306 27.90 13.14 23.58
CA ARG A 306 26.56 13.54 23.12
C ARG A 306 26.28 12.91 21.76
N LEU A 307 25.86 11.65 21.84
CA LEU A 307 25.36 10.82 20.74
C LEU A 307 24.20 11.53 20.02
N LEU A 308 24.46 11.99 18.80
CA LEU A 308 23.43 12.33 17.82
C LEU A 308 22.88 11.04 17.18
N PRO A 309 21.57 10.93 16.92
CA PRO A 309 20.96 9.74 16.36
C PRO A 309 21.15 9.72 14.85
N GLY A 310 22.27 9.17 14.40
CA GLY A 310 22.55 8.84 13.01
C GLY A 310 23.10 7.43 12.95
N ASN A 311 22.24 6.48 12.56
CA ASN A 311 22.54 5.11 12.13
C ASN A 311 23.89 4.52 12.59
N CYS A 312 23.88 4.05 13.85
CA CYS A 312 24.65 2.92 14.37
C CYS A 312 26.05 2.70 13.76
N GLY A 313 27.05 3.38 14.33
CA GLY A 313 28.42 2.85 14.39
C GLY A 313 28.51 1.76 15.46
N PHE A 314 29.04 0.59 15.11
CA PHE A 314 29.47 -0.40 16.09
C PHE A 314 30.94 -0.74 15.87
N TYR A 315 31.78 -0.22 16.76
CA TYR A 315 33.09 -0.78 17.08
C TYR A 315 32.83 -1.96 18.02
N ASN A 316 33.43 -3.13 17.78
CA ASN A 316 33.45 -4.19 18.77
C ASN A 316 34.72 -4.04 19.61
N PRO A 317 34.66 -3.43 20.81
CA PRO A 317 35.82 -3.27 21.68
C PRO A 317 36.30 -4.60 22.30
N LYS A 318 35.58 -5.71 22.10
CA LYS A 318 35.99 -7.04 22.59
C LYS A 318 36.68 -7.90 21.55
N THR A 319 36.51 -7.61 20.26
CA THR A 319 37.47 -8.05 19.25
C THR A 319 38.52 -6.97 19.14
N ARG A 320 39.50 -6.98 20.07
CA ARG A 320 40.88 -6.70 19.68
C ARG A 320 41.04 -7.36 18.32
N GLY A 321 41.21 -6.55 17.28
CA GLY A 321 41.05 -6.95 15.88
C GLY A 321 41.58 -8.35 15.69
N SER A 322 40.78 -9.25 15.10
CA SER A 322 41.08 -10.67 14.98
C SER A 322 42.57 -10.84 14.77
N ARG A 323 43.28 -11.09 15.89
CA ARG A 323 44.66 -11.51 15.90
C ARG A 323 44.55 -12.96 15.46
N GLY A 324 44.36 -13.12 14.15
CA GLY A 324 44.65 -14.36 13.49
C GLY A 324 46.03 -14.77 13.96
N SER A 325 46.10 -15.96 14.54
CA SER A 325 47.27 -16.82 14.59
C SER A 325 48.59 -16.13 14.18
N GLN A 326 49.34 -15.62 15.17
CA GLN A 326 50.77 -15.28 15.07
C GLN A 326 51.26 -14.34 13.94
N SER A 327 50.40 -13.74 13.12
CA SER A 327 50.80 -12.72 12.15
C SER A 327 49.96 -11.46 12.33
N ASN A 328 50.63 -10.32 12.35
CA ASN A 328 50.07 -9.00 12.60
C ASN A 328 49.30 -8.47 11.37
N THR A 329 48.42 -9.30 10.79
CA THR A 329 47.72 -8.98 9.53
C THR A 329 46.28 -8.56 9.80
N TRP A 330 45.91 -7.37 9.32
CA TRP A 330 44.56 -6.81 9.40
C TRP A 330 43.61 -7.47 8.39
N SER A 331 44.14 -8.35 7.53
CA SER A 331 43.43 -9.04 6.46
C SER A 331 42.70 -10.30 6.94
N THR A 332 41.43 -10.45 6.54
CA THR A 332 40.61 -11.64 6.88
C THR A 332 40.01 -12.27 5.62
N THR A 333 39.83 -13.59 5.65
CA THR A 333 39.01 -14.35 4.69
C THR A 333 37.61 -14.63 5.22
N GLU A 334 37.35 -14.40 6.50
CA GLU A 334 36.08 -14.74 7.12
C GLU A 334 34.96 -13.83 6.63
N THR A 335 33.84 -14.45 6.27
CA THR A 335 32.64 -13.73 5.81
C THR A 335 31.47 -14.09 6.71
N TRP A 336 30.76 -13.08 7.16
CA TRP A 336 29.67 -13.20 8.11
C TRP A 336 28.39 -12.62 7.52
N LYS A 337 27.28 -13.35 7.68
CA LYS A 337 25.94 -12.92 7.26
C LYS A 337 25.08 -12.74 8.49
N TYR A 338 24.43 -11.58 8.60
CA TYR A 338 23.42 -11.36 9.63
C TYR A 338 22.05 -11.81 9.12
N ILE A 339 21.40 -12.73 9.84
CA ILE A 339 20.06 -13.19 9.52
C ILE A 339 19.08 -12.39 10.39
N THR A 340 18.43 -11.38 9.80
CA THR A 340 17.47 -10.48 10.48
C THR A 340 16.31 -11.23 11.14
N ARG A 341 15.81 -12.31 10.50
CA ARG A 341 14.71 -13.13 11.03
C ARG A 341 15.06 -13.87 12.31
N GLU A 342 16.33 -14.22 12.50
CA GLU A 342 16.81 -15.05 13.61
C GLU A 342 17.67 -14.25 14.60
N GLY A 343 17.95 -12.97 14.30
CA GLY A 343 18.74 -12.08 15.16
C GLY A 343 20.19 -12.51 15.37
N ARG A 344 20.73 -13.40 14.53
CA ARG A 344 22.06 -14.02 14.72
C ARG A 344 23.00 -13.81 13.54
N TRP A 345 24.28 -13.78 13.85
CA TRP A 345 25.38 -13.85 12.89
C TRP A 345 25.69 -15.30 12.55
N VAL A 346 25.77 -15.62 11.27
CA VAL A 346 26.23 -16.93 10.79
C VAL A 346 27.46 -16.75 9.91
N THR A 347 28.39 -17.69 10.01
CA THR A 347 29.53 -17.77 9.09
C THR A 347 29.05 -18.26 7.73
N VAL A 348 29.50 -17.61 6.67
CA VAL A 348 29.26 -18.03 5.28
C VAL A 348 30.58 -18.39 4.61
N ALA A 349 30.51 -18.83 3.35
CA ALA A 349 31.68 -19.24 2.58
C ALA A 349 32.78 -18.17 2.67
N PRO A 350 34.02 -18.54 3.06
CA PRO A 350 35.10 -17.59 3.20
C PRO A 350 35.53 -17.04 1.84
N MET A 351 36.06 -15.83 1.82
CA MET A 351 36.66 -15.25 0.63
C MET A 351 37.84 -16.11 0.15
N LEU A 352 38.01 -16.18 -1.16
CA LEU A 352 39.13 -16.90 -1.78
C LEU A 352 40.50 -16.31 -1.41
N ARG A 353 40.55 -15.03 -1.00
CA ARG A 353 41.79 -14.32 -0.62
C ARG A 353 41.52 -13.35 0.53
N PRO A 354 42.44 -13.22 1.49
CA PRO A 354 42.32 -12.25 2.58
C PRO A 354 42.43 -10.82 2.03
N ARG A 355 41.57 -9.92 2.52
CA ARG A 355 41.51 -8.52 2.07
C ARG A 355 41.22 -7.56 3.22
N THR A 356 41.77 -6.35 3.14
CA THR A 356 41.47 -5.21 4.03
C THR A 356 40.85 -4.06 3.24
N ASN A 357 40.07 -3.19 3.89
CA ASN A 357 39.50 -1.99 3.28
C ASN A 357 38.71 -2.27 1.98
N HIS A 358 37.96 -3.36 1.95
CA HIS A 358 37.16 -3.77 0.80
C HIS A 358 35.70 -3.31 0.97
N THR A 359 35.01 -3.12 -0.15
CA THR A 359 33.55 -2.91 -0.16
C THR A 359 32.89 -4.22 -0.55
N SER A 360 31.82 -4.60 0.14
CA SER A 360 31.01 -5.77 -0.21
C SER A 360 29.65 -5.33 -0.76
N ALA A 361 29.13 -6.07 -1.74
CA ALA A 361 27.81 -5.89 -2.33
C ALA A 361 27.14 -7.25 -2.53
N ALA A 362 25.83 -7.34 -2.35
CA ALA A 362 25.06 -8.55 -2.63
C ALA A 362 24.28 -8.35 -3.94
N LEU A 363 24.32 -9.34 -4.82
CA LEU A 363 23.52 -9.35 -6.05
C LEU A 363 23.16 -10.79 -6.40
N SER A 364 21.86 -11.06 -6.64
CA SER A 364 21.37 -12.37 -7.08
C SER A 364 21.74 -13.55 -6.17
N GLY A 365 21.79 -13.33 -4.85
CA GLY A 365 22.15 -14.35 -3.87
C GLY A 365 23.67 -14.57 -3.68
N GLU A 366 24.50 -13.86 -4.42
CA GLU A 366 25.97 -13.90 -4.33
C GLU A 366 26.52 -12.65 -3.64
N ILE A 367 27.63 -12.80 -2.91
CA ILE A 367 28.35 -11.69 -2.26
C ILE A 367 29.58 -11.35 -3.10
N TYR A 368 29.61 -10.13 -3.63
CA TYR A 368 30.72 -9.56 -4.38
C TYR A 368 31.57 -8.68 -3.47
N VAL A 369 32.88 -8.93 -3.47
CA VAL A 369 33.85 -8.10 -2.75
C VAL A 369 34.64 -7.31 -3.78
N ILE A 370 34.47 -5.98 -3.76
CA ILE A 370 35.05 -5.04 -4.72
C ILE A 370 36.11 -4.19 -4.01
N GLY A 371 37.30 -4.11 -4.60
CA GLY A 371 38.42 -3.34 -4.06
C GLY A 371 39.16 -4.02 -2.90
N GLY A 372 39.71 -3.20 -2.02
CA GLY A 372 40.55 -3.61 -0.90
C GLY A 372 42.03 -3.83 -1.26
N LYS A 373 42.88 -3.68 -0.26
CA LYS A 373 44.32 -3.92 -0.35
C LYS A 373 44.65 -5.34 0.11
N ARG A 374 45.70 -5.88 -0.47
CA ARG A 374 46.37 -7.08 0.07
C ARG A 374 47.49 -6.58 0.96
N GLU A 375 47.57 -7.07 2.18
CA GLU A 375 48.86 -7.11 2.86
C GLU A 375 49.65 -8.25 2.18
N ILE A 376 50.83 -7.93 1.65
CA ILE A 376 51.76 -8.91 1.08
C ILE A 376 52.52 -9.55 2.23
#